data_AF-A0A955TLX1-F1
#
_entry.id   AF-A0A955TLX1-F1
#
_cell.length_a   1.000
_cell.length_b   1.000
_cell.length_c   1.000
_cell.angle_alpha   90.00
_cell.angle_beta   90.00
_cell.angle_gamma   90.00
#
_symmetry.space_group_name_H-M   'P 1'
#
loop_
_entity.id
_entity.type
_entity.pdbx_description
1 polymer ?
#
loop_
_entity_poly.entity_id
_entity_poly.type
_entity_poly.pdbx_seq_one_letter_code
_entity_poly.pdbx_strand_id
1 'polypeptide(L)'
;MKIKHFVLLSLLVTVCSPAVGHSYEKIKCAGITQKWGSNSVQMRASGTGFPAGPWRNALTESINLWNQNPSKFTFTLSYNEPGVGKGNFQNEVWWTDNLNAPAVAYYWYTCLTGHLVEADVVFRNTTPYHYTHNKKTLSGYGGGSRSFQTVAVHELGHALGLKHVSYTYNAMGSDSTHMHANGSTAYAYPGEDASNGAVDLYGNDNNTNDVAIAHWRWTGSSGEYSTHARTRVWNSAGTSVVSSFNDAGEPRYRVNKGQPIRLEMSYENLGSGCKNNVPVKYYISTNDLITTWDRHIGTGSVSVCRNTVYTTKNTTLTIPNDLTSGANYHIGAIIDPDNAIAESNEANNSSYVGIRIN
;
A
#
# COMPACT_ATOMS: atom_id res chain seq x y z
N MET A 1 -62.82 23.88 -34.64
CA MET A 1 -61.41 24.04 -35.05
C MET A 1 -60.55 23.93 -33.79
N LYS A 2 -59.97 22.75 -33.52
CA LYS A 2 -59.19 22.45 -32.31
C LYS A 2 -57.71 22.67 -32.60
N ILE A 3 -57.09 23.67 -31.99
CA ILE A 3 -55.64 23.88 -32.05
C ILE A 3 -55.06 23.30 -30.75
N LYS A 4 -54.46 22.11 -30.84
CA LYS A 4 -53.67 21.52 -29.75
C LYS A 4 -52.26 22.10 -29.84
N HIS A 5 -51.85 22.86 -28.83
CA HIS A 5 -50.45 23.28 -28.67
C HIS A 5 -49.62 22.06 -28.28
N PHE A 6 -48.67 21.67 -29.14
CA PHE A 6 -47.63 20.71 -28.82
C PHE A 6 -46.48 21.46 -28.14
N VAL A 7 -46.29 21.24 -26.84
CA VAL A 7 -45.08 21.66 -26.13
C VAL A 7 -44.02 20.60 -26.43
N LEU A 8 -43.00 20.98 -27.19
CA LEU A 8 -41.84 20.14 -27.46
C LEU A 8 -40.94 20.16 -26.20
N LEU A 9 -41.02 19.13 -25.37
CA LEU A 9 -40.16 18.97 -24.21
C LEU A 9 -38.78 18.51 -24.70
N SER A 10 -37.82 19.43 -24.83
CA SER A 10 -36.43 19.11 -25.12
C SER A 10 -35.83 18.37 -23.92
N LEU A 11 -35.70 17.05 -24.05
CA LEU A 11 -35.03 16.21 -23.07
C LEU A 11 -33.52 16.50 -23.13
N LEU A 12 -33.04 17.37 -22.25
CA LEU A 12 -31.61 17.60 -22.04
C LEU A 12 -31.05 16.33 -21.37
N VAL A 13 -30.49 15.43 -22.16
CA VAL A 13 -29.74 14.27 -21.63
C VAL A 13 -28.44 14.82 -21.06
N THR A 14 -28.44 15.14 -19.77
CA THR A 14 -27.21 15.29 -18.99
C THR A 14 -26.49 13.95 -19.02
N VAL A 15 -25.47 13.85 -19.87
CA VAL A 15 -24.45 12.80 -19.77
C VAL A 15 -23.70 13.07 -18.48
N CYS A 16 -24.16 12.45 -17.39
CA CYS A 16 -23.41 12.40 -16.15
C CYS A 16 -22.17 11.55 -16.43
N SER A 17 -21.05 12.21 -16.70
CA SER A 17 -19.75 11.53 -16.65
C SER A 17 -19.60 11.02 -15.22
N PRO A 18 -19.21 9.75 -14.99
CA PRO A 18 -18.95 9.29 -13.64
C PRO A 18 -17.91 10.22 -13.01
N ALA A 19 -18.28 10.90 -11.94
CA ALA A 19 -17.31 11.59 -11.11
C ALA A 19 -16.31 10.51 -10.66
N VAL A 20 -15.06 10.64 -11.10
CA VAL A 20 -13.99 9.75 -10.65
C VAL A 20 -13.82 10.06 -9.16
N GLY A 21 -14.40 9.21 -8.30
CA GLY A 21 -14.21 9.30 -6.87
C GLY A 21 -12.74 9.07 -6.57
N HIS A 22 -12.08 10.10 -6.03
CA HIS A 22 -10.77 9.92 -5.41
C HIS A 22 -10.91 9.00 -4.20
N SER A 23 -10.02 8.03 -4.04
CA SER A 23 -10.10 7.12 -2.90
C SER A 23 -9.46 7.65 -1.62
N TYR A 24 -8.69 8.73 -1.72
CA TYR A 24 -7.97 9.30 -0.60
C TYR A 24 -8.83 10.32 0.15
N GLU A 25 -8.61 10.41 1.45
CA GLU A 25 -9.21 11.42 2.29
C GLU A 25 -8.16 12.43 2.79
N LYS A 26 -8.58 13.69 2.94
CA LYS A 26 -7.71 14.80 3.34
C LYS A 26 -8.23 15.48 4.59
N ILE A 27 -7.32 16.05 5.37
CA ILE A 27 -7.68 16.89 6.51
C ILE A 27 -8.41 18.12 5.97
N LYS A 28 -9.59 18.40 6.54
CA LYS A 28 -10.43 19.54 6.18
C LYS A 28 -10.93 20.24 7.44
N CYS A 29 -10.99 21.56 7.38
CA CYS A 29 -11.67 22.39 8.37
C CYS A 29 -12.60 23.36 7.65
N ALA A 30 -13.88 23.38 8.04
CA ALA A 30 -14.93 24.14 7.33
C ALA A 30 -14.93 23.91 5.80
N GLY A 31 -14.63 22.69 5.35
CA GLY A 31 -14.54 22.34 3.92
C GLY A 31 -13.21 22.69 3.24
N ILE A 32 -12.35 23.48 3.87
CA ILE A 32 -11.04 23.88 3.35
C ILE A 32 -10.03 22.77 3.61
N THR A 33 -9.36 22.31 2.55
CA THR A 33 -8.28 21.31 2.65
C THR A 33 -7.09 21.90 3.38
N GLN A 34 -6.54 21.17 4.35
CA GLN A 34 -5.35 21.56 5.11
C GLN A 34 -4.12 20.89 4.52
N LYS A 35 -3.11 21.67 4.16
CA LYS A 35 -1.82 21.20 3.61
C LYS A 35 -0.68 22.11 4.00
N TRP A 36 0.55 21.65 3.87
CA TRP A 36 1.71 22.52 4.03
C TRP A 36 1.74 23.63 2.97
N GLY A 37 2.17 24.83 3.37
CA GLY A 37 2.35 25.96 2.46
C GLY A 37 3.53 25.78 1.50
N SER A 38 4.50 24.97 1.87
CA SER A 38 5.64 24.54 1.06
C SER A 38 5.51 23.06 0.67
N ASN A 39 6.27 22.65 -0.34
CA ASN A 39 6.44 21.25 -0.70
C ASN A 39 7.58 20.57 0.09
N SER A 40 8.01 21.16 1.20
CA SER A 40 8.97 20.51 2.08
C SER A 40 8.82 21.01 3.51
N VAL A 41 8.92 20.07 4.45
CA VAL A 41 8.93 20.33 5.88
C VAL A 41 10.01 19.48 6.55
N GLN A 42 10.50 19.94 7.69
CA GLN A 42 11.47 19.20 8.50
C GLN A 42 10.77 18.49 9.64
N MET A 43 11.02 17.18 9.76
CA MET A 43 10.76 16.36 10.94
C MET A 43 12.00 16.35 11.83
N ARG A 44 11.80 16.45 13.14
CA ARG A 44 12.85 16.51 14.16
C ARG A 44 12.73 15.32 15.10
N ALA A 45 13.63 14.35 14.96
CA ALA A 45 13.62 13.16 15.80
C ALA A 45 14.35 13.41 17.12
N SER A 46 13.66 13.07 18.22
CA SER A 46 14.18 13.13 19.59
C SER A 46 15.55 12.45 19.70
N GLY A 47 16.52 13.14 20.32
CA GLY A 47 17.87 12.61 20.53
C GLY A 47 17.92 11.40 21.46
N THR A 48 17.03 11.34 22.45
CA THR A 48 16.90 10.20 23.37
C THR A 48 16.09 9.06 22.76
N GLY A 49 15.09 9.40 21.95
CA GLY A 49 14.20 8.43 21.30
C GLY A 49 14.80 7.72 20.08
N PHE A 50 15.60 8.43 19.30
CA PHE A 50 16.21 7.92 18.08
C PHE A 50 17.73 8.18 18.07
N PRO A 51 18.50 7.61 19.02
CA PRO A 51 19.97 7.63 18.95
C PRO A 51 20.46 6.87 17.71
N ALA A 52 21.75 7.02 17.37
CA ALA A 52 22.32 6.29 16.24
C ALA A 52 22.12 4.77 16.43
N GLY A 53 21.46 4.12 15.46
CA GLY A 53 21.11 2.71 15.58
C GLY A 53 19.90 2.30 14.74
N PRO A 54 19.38 1.07 14.94
CA PRO A 54 18.38 0.48 14.05
C PRO A 54 17.06 1.25 13.99
N TRP A 55 16.55 1.75 15.11
CA TRP A 55 15.33 2.56 15.15
C TRP A 55 15.47 3.88 14.38
N ARG A 56 16.64 4.52 14.48
CA ARG A 56 16.97 5.71 13.69
C ARG A 56 16.93 5.39 12.20
N ASN A 57 17.57 4.30 11.79
CA ASN A 57 17.63 3.87 10.39
C ASN A 57 16.23 3.56 9.84
N ALA A 58 15.40 2.86 10.62
CA ALA A 58 14.02 2.56 10.24
C ALA A 58 13.17 3.84 10.10
N LEU A 59 13.37 4.85 10.94
CA LEU A 59 12.72 6.16 10.76
C LEU A 59 13.21 6.88 9.51
N THR A 60 14.53 6.85 9.21
CA THR A 60 15.07 7.39 7.96
C THR A 60 14.40 6.74 6.76
N GLU A 61 14.29 5.41 6.80
CA GLU A 61 13.64 4.61 5.76
C GLU A 61 12.18 5.04 5.56
N SER A 62 11.40 5.17 6.63
CA SER A 62 9.99 5.60 6.53
C SER A 62 9.80 6.99 5.94
N ILE A 63 10.71 7.92 6.25
CA ILE A 63 10.74 9.25 5.62
C ILE A 63 11.07 9.14 4.13
N ASN A 64 12.07 8.32 3.77
CA ASN A 64 12.46 8.12 2.37
C ASN A 64 11.35 7.46 1.55
N LEU A 65 10.56 6.55 2.11
CA LEU A 65 9.41 5.94 1.43
C LEU A 65 8.39 6.99 0.99
N TRP A 66 8.14 8.02 1.81
CA TRP A 66 7.34 9.16 1.37
C TRP A 66 8.11 10.00 0.34
N ASN A 67 9.39 10.27 0.50
CA ASN A 67 10.13 11.09 -0.47
C ASN A 67 10.33 10.44 -1.85
N GLN A 68 10.12 9.13 -1.97
CA GLN A 68 10.15 8.39 -3.23
C GLN A 68 8.79 8.35 -3.94
N ASN A 69 7.72 8.77 -3.27
CA ASN A 69 6.39 8.82 -3.87
C ASN A 69 6.32 9.92 -4.96
N PRO A 70 5.38 9.84 -5.91
CA PRO A 70 5.32 10.71 -7.10
C PRO A 70 4.86 12.14 -6.81
N SER A 71 4.64 12.50 -5.54
CA SER A 71 4.36 13.87 -5.12
C SER A 71 5.63 14.71 -5.16
N LYS A 72 5.50 16.01 -5.41
CA LYS A 72 6.60 16.97 -5.27
C LYS A 72 6.99 17.27 -3.81
N PHE A 73 6.38 16.58 -2.83
CA PHE A 73 6.58 16.85 -1.41
C PHE A 73 7.81 16.11 -0.87
N THR A 74 8.54 16.73 0.05
CA THR A 74 9.69 16.10 0.71
C THR A 74 9.71 16.39 2.21
N PHE A 75 9.67 15.33 3.01
CA PHE A 75 10.07 15.39 4.40
C PHE A 75 11.60 15.40 4.50
N THR A 76 12.15 16.41 5.15
CA THR A 76 13.55 16.37 5.62
C THR A 76 13.56 15.86 7.06
N LEU A 77 14.67 15.25 7.49
CA LEU A 77 14.79 14.69 8.83
C LEU A 77 16.08 15.15 9.50
N SER A 78 15.96 15.75 10.68
CA SER A 78 17.08 16.01 11.58
C SER A 78 16.98 15.15 12.83
N TYR A 79 18.12 14.86 13.43
CA TYR A 79 18.25 14.06 14.65
C TYR A 79 18.83 14.87 15.79
N ASN A 80 18.81 14.28 16.98
CA ASN A 80 19.36 14.86 18.19
C ASN A 80 18.58 16.10 18.65
N GLU A 81 17.26 16.13 18.41
CA GLU A 81 16.39 17.16 18.97
C GLU A 81 16.44 17.07 20.51
N PRO A 82 16.85 18.14 21.22
CA PRO A 82 17.10 18.11 22.66
C PRO A 82 15.82 18.11 23.51
N GLY A 83 14.71 18.60 22.96
CA GLY A 83 13.41 18.63 23.61
C GLY A 83 12.31 18.35 22.61
N VAL A 84 11.22 17.73 23.06
CA VAL A 84 10.03 17.50 22.22
C VAL A 84 8.80 17.93 22.99
N GLY A 85 7.78 18.42 22.28
CA GLY A 85 6.59 18.98 22.86
C GLY A 85 5.53 19.30 21.81
N LYS A 86 4.27 19.10 22.18
CA LYS A 86 3.12 19.37 21.32
C LYS A 86 2.78 20.85 21.29
N GLY A 87 2.43 21.37 20.12
CA GLY A 87 1.97 22.74 19.93
C GLY A 87 3.10 23.77 20.01
N ASN A 88 4.33 23.39 19.63
CA ASN A 88 5.54 24.23 19.73
C ASN A 88 6.03 24.78 18.37
N PHE A 89 5.26 24.60 17.30
CA PHE A 89 5.59 24.96 15.92
C PHE A 89 6.79 24.19 15.32
N GLN A 90 7.15 23.05 15.88
CA GLN A 90 8.17 22.14 15.35
C GLN A 90 7.52 20.80 15.05
N ASN A 91 7.86 20.18 13.91
CA ASN A 91 7.35 18.85 13.61
C ASN A 91 8.27 17.82 14.25
N GLU A 92 7.83 17.15 15.31
CA GLU A 92 8.72 16.32 16.12
C GLU A 92 8.33 14.84 16.07
N VAL A 93 9.32 13.98 16.28
CA VAL A 93 9.13 12.52 16.30
C VAL A 93 9.76 11.92 17.56
N TRP A 94 8.97 11.26 18.39
CA TRP A 94 9.45 10.71 19.66
C TRP A 94 8.65 9.51 20.16
N TRP A 95 9.08 8.99 21.30
CA TRP A 95 8.48 7.85 21.98
C TRP A 95 7.88 8.24 23.32
N THR A 96 6.76 7.62 23.70
CA THR A 96 6.15 7.76 25.03
C THR A 96 5.41 6.47 25.40
N ASP A 97 5.13 6.23 26.67
CA ASP A 97 4.24 5.15 27.12
C ASP A 97 2.77 5.60 27.23
N ASN A 98 2.53 6.91 27.22
CA ASN A 98 1.24 7.55 27.42
C ASN A 98 0.45 7.74 26.11
N LEU A 99 0.18 6.65 25.40
CA LEU A 99 -0.73 6.63 24.24
C LEU A 99 -1.72 5.47 24.35
N ASN A 100 -2.95 5.69 23.89
CA ASN A 100 -3.97 4.64 23.79
C ASN A 100 -3.90 3.88 22.45
N ALA A 101 -3.25 4.46 21.44
CA ALA A 101 -2.95 3.84 20.17
C ALA A 101 -1.45 3.48 20.07
N PRO A 102 -1.06 2.60 19.14
CA PRO A 102 0.35 2.30 18.91
C PRO A 102 1.17 3.54 18.53
N ALA A 103 0.62 4.43 17.73
CA ALA A 103 1.20 5.72 17.42
C ALA A 103 0.07 6.73 17.15
N VAL A 104 0.40 8.01 17.17
CA VAL A 104 -0.53 9.10 16.84
C VAL A 104 0.25 10.24 16.18
N ALA A 105 -0.25 10.70 15.04
CA ALA A 105 0.08 12.00 14.48
C ALA A 105 -0.83 13.10 15.06
N TYR A 106 -0.26 14.03 15.81
CA TYR A 106 -0.93 15.28 16.17
C TYR A 106 -0.62 16.32 15.11
N TYR A 107 -1.57 17.15 14.76
CA TYR A 107 -1.36 18.20 13.77
C TYR A 107 -2.17 19.44 14.13
N TRP A 108 -1.60 20.59 13.79
CA TRP A 108 -2.19 21.90 13.99
C TRP A 108 -2.30 22.60 12.65
N TYR A 109 -3.35 23.39 12.50
CA TYR A 109 -3.62 24.09 11.26
C TYR A 109 -4.38 25.39 11.49
N THR A 110 -4.23 26.30 10.55
CA THR A 110 -4.98 27.55 10.46
C THR A 110 -6.18 27.34 9.54
N CYS A 111 -7.32 26.95 10.13
CA CYS A 111 -8.53 26.50 9.42
C CYS A 111 -8.89 27.31 8.18
N LEU A 112 -8.94 28.64 8.31
CA LEU A 112 -9.39 29.55 7.26
C LEU A 112 -8.36 29.76 6.14
N THR A 113 -7.07 29.55 6.41
CA THR A 113 -6.02 29.68 5.38
C THR A 113 -5.65 28.33 4.75
N GLY A 114 -6.12 27.21 5.32
CA GLY A 114 -5.89 25.88 4.73
C GLY A 114 -4.47 25.35 4.96
N HIS A 115 -3.77 25.83 5.98
CA HIS A 115 -2.37 25.50 6.20
C HIS A 115 -2.14 24.67 7.46
N LEU A 116 -1.45 23.54 7.29
CA LEU A 116 -0.77 22.87 8.40
C LEU A 116 0.35 23.79 8.90
N VAL A 117 0.50 23.87 10.22
CA VAL A 117 1.54 24.68 10.88
C VAL A 117 2.49 23.83 11.71
N GLU A 118 2.05 22.64 12.14
CA GLU A 118 2.83 21.71 12.95
C GLU A 118 2.26 20.30 12.80
N ALA A 119 3.11 19.29 12.78
CA ALA A 119 2.72 17.90 12.87
C ALA A 119 3.74 17.06 13.67
N ASP A 120 3.27 16.42 14.73
CA ASP A 120 4.06 15.58 15.62
C ASP A 120 3.69 14.11 15.47
N VAL A 121 4.69 13.25 15.30
CA VAL A 121 4.49 11.79 15.21
C VAL A 121 5.01 11.13 16.48
N VAL A 122 4.10 10.55 17.25
CA VAL A 122 4.42 9.99 18.57
C VAL A 122 4.18 8.49 18.57
N PHE A 123 5.22 7.72 18.91
CA PHE A 123 5.14 6.27 19.00
C PHE A 123 5.02 5.80 20.46
N ARG A 124 4.19 4.77 20.68
CA ARG A 124 4.03 4.13 21.97
C ARG A 124 5.16 3.14 22.24
N ASN A 125 6.06 3.43 23.17
CA ASN A 125 7.24 2.59 23.46
C ASN A 125 6.92 1.19 24.03
N THR A 126 5.68 0.96 24.51
CA THR A 126 5.24 -0.35 24.99
C THR A 126 4.59 -1.21 23.90
N THR A 127 4.43 -0.69 22.67
CA THR A 127 3.96 -1.51 21.55
C THR A 127 5.09 -2.41 21.06
N PRO A 128 4.83 -3.71 20.80
CA PRO A 128 5.85 -4.63 20.30
C PRO A 128 6.18 -4.34 18.84
N TYR A 129 7.07 -3.37 18.60
CA TYR A 129 7.56 -3.02 17.28
C TYR A 129 8.73 -3.90 16.83
N HIS A 130 8.93 -3.97 15.52
CA HIS A 130 10.12 -4.51 14.91
C HIS A 130 10.61 -3.59 13.79
N TYR A 131 11.91 -3.34 13.73
CA TYR A 131 12.53 -2.41 12.77
C TYR A 131 13.13 -3.10 11.54
N THR A 132 13.19 -4.43 11.49
CA THR A 132 13.74 -5.16 10.33
C THR A 132 12.63 -5.58 9.36
N HIS A 133 13.01 -5.85 8.12
CA HIS A 133 12.14 -6.44 7.09
C HIS A 133 11.87 -7.94 7.25
N ASN A 134 12.35 -8.61 8.32
CA ASN A 134 12.09 -10.03 8.52
C ASN A 134 10.59 -10.32 8.63
N LYS A 135 10.04 -10.90 7.58
CA LYS A 135 8.62 -11.20 7.43
C LYS A 135 8.07 -12.02 8.61
N LYS A 136 8.82 -13.03 9.07
CA LYS A 136 8.38 -13.97 10.13
C LYS A 136 8.18 -13.31 11.49
N THR A 137 8.76 -12.13 11.74
CA THR A 137 8.56 -11.41 13.01
C THR A 137 7.29 -10.57 13.01
N LEU A 138 6.71 -10.30 11.83
CA LEU A 138 5.61 -9.37 11.66
C LEU A 138 4.25 -10.05 11.87
N SER A 139 3.33 -9.34 12.55
CA SER A 139 1.99 -9.84 12.88
C SER A 139 1.15 -10.21 11.66
N GLY A 140 1.35 -9.51 10.53
CA GLY A 140 0.70 -9.86 9.25
C GLY A 140 1.11 -11.24 8.72
N TYR A 141 2.22 -11.81 9.18
CA TYR A 141 2.79 -13.09 8.76
C TYR A 141 2.99 -14.04 9.96
N GLY A 142 2.11 -13.97 10.96
CA GLY A 142 2.12 -14.87 12.13
C GLY A 142 3.14 -14.55 13.22
N GLY A 143 3.91 -13.49 13.07
CA GLY A 143 4.84 -13.00 14.10
C GLY A 143 4.15 -12.22 15.22
N GLY A 144 4.94 -11.83 16.24
CA GLY A 144 4.43 -11.13 17.43
C GLY A 144 4.51 -9.61 17.37
N SER A 145 5.12 -9.04 16.33
CA SER A 145 5.47 -7.61 16.30
C SER A 145 4.79 -6.86 15.16
N ARG A 146 4.53 -5.57 15.37
CA ARG A 146 4.14 -4.65 14.29
C ARG A 146 5.40 -4.15 13.59
N SER A 147 5.35 -3.96 12.27
CA SER A 147 6.41 -3.26 11.57
C SER A 147 6.43 -1.80 12.03
N PHE A 148 7.59 -1.31 12.47
CA PHE A 148 7.74 0.11 12.77
C PHE A 148 7.50 0.95 11.53
N GLN A 149 8.04 0.53 10.38
CA GLN A 149 7.95 1.27 9.14
C GLN A 149 6.51 1.41 8.63
N THR A 150 5.64 0.39 8.78
CA THR A 150 4.23 0.54 8.35
C THR A 150 3.49 1.58 9.18
N VAL A 151 3.75 1.57 10.50
CA VAL A 151 3.14 2.53 11.43
C VAL A 151 3.69 3.93 11.19
N ALA A 152 5.01 4.07 11.01
CA ALA A 152 5.61 5.35 10.70
C ALA A 152 5.11 5.93 9.38
N VAL A 153 4.99 5.11 8.32
CA VAL A 153 4.40 5.55 7.05
C VAL A 153 2.95 6.03 7.22
N HIS A 154 2.13 5.32 8.01
CA HIS A 154 0.76 5.72 8.33
C HIS A 154 0.71 7.09 9.02
N GLU A 155 1.45 7.26 10.12
CA GLU A 155 1.43 8.52 10.87
C GLU A 155 2.03 9.69 10.06
N LEU A 156 3.05 9.43 9.24
CA LEU A 156 3.60 10.42 8.31
C LEU A 156 2.58 10.83 7.23
N GLY A 157 1.66 9.95 6.84
CA GLY A 157 0.54 10.30 5.98
C GLY A 157 -0.39 11.32 6.62
N HIS A 158 -0.68 11.21 7.92
CA HIS A 158 -1.39 12.24 8.66
C HIS A 158 -0.58 13.55 8.76
N ALA A 159 0.72 13.46 9.06
CA ALA A 159 1.60 14.63 9.08
C ALA A 159 1.69 15.33 7.70
N LEU A 160 1.46 14.58 6.62
CA LEU A 160 1.40 15.09 5.25
C LEU A 160 0.05 15.78 4.93
N GLY A 161 -1.01 15.49 5.67
CA GLY A 161 -2.35 16.06 5.46
C GLY A 161 -3.44 15.06 5.08
N LEU A 162 -3.17 13.75 5.16
CA LEU A 162 -4.11 12.69 4.79
C LEU A 162 -4.95 12.24 5.99
N LYS A 163 -6.14 11.74 5.71
CA LYS A 163 -7.03 11.07 6.67
C LYS A 163 -7.04 9.56 6.42
N HIS A 164 -7.70 8.85 7.33
CA HIS A 164 -7.97 7.44 7.12
C HIS A 164 -8.82 7.19 5.89
N VAL A 165 -8.63 6.01 5.30
CA VAL A 165 -9.37 5.56 4.11
C VAL A 165 -9.84 4.14 4.37
N SER A 166 -11.14 3.91 4.21
CA SER A 166 -11.78 2.64 4.61
C SER A 166 -12.15 1.70 3.46
N TYR A 167 -12.11 2.18 2.22
CA TYR A 167 -12.78 1.55 1.08
C TYR A 167 -11.85 1.13 -0.07
N THR A 168 -10.53 1.16 0.16
CA THR A 168 -9.52 0.60 -0.75
C THR A 168 -8.35 -0.01 0.04
N TYR A 169 -7.48 -0.75 -0.63
CA TYR A 169 -6.24 -1.25 -0.03
C TYR A 169 -5.26 -0.08 0.13
N ASN A 170 -4.92 0.30 1.37
CA ASN A 170 -4.15 1.53 1.60
C ASN A 170 -3.42 1.55 2.95
N ALA A 171 -2.31 2.30 3.01
CA ALA A 171 -1.55 2.53 4.23
C ALA A 171 -2.32 3.36 5.27
N MET A 172 -3.22 4.25 4.85
CA MET A 172 -4.08 5.03 5.77
C MET A 172 -5.30 4.22 6.29
N GLY A 173 -5.30 2.90 6.12
CA GLY A 173 -6.20 2.00 6.82
C GLY A 173 -5.44 1.14 7.82
N SER A 174 -5.68 -0.18 7.80
CA SER A 174 -4.94 -1.12 8.66
C SER A 174 -3.48 -1.25 8.20
N ASP A 175 -2.59 -0.42 8.74
CA ASP A 175 -1.18 -0.32 8.35
C ASP A 175 -0.43 -1.67 8.42
N SER A 176 -0.72 -2.49 9.43
CA SER A 176 0.01 -3.73 9.71
C SER A 176 -0.15 -4.83 8.65
N THR A 177 -1.03 -4.61 7.67
CA THR A 177 -1.29 -5.51 6.53
C THR A 177 -1.17 -4.79 5.20
N HIS A 178 -0.59 -3.59 5.19
CA HIS A 178 -0.24 -2.84 3.98
C HIS A 178 1.27 -2.92 3.74
N MET A 179 1.70 -3.90 2.94
CA MET A 179 3.10 -4.27 2.76
C MET A 179 3.30 -5.14 1.52
N HIS A 180 4.43 -4.95 0.84
CA HIS A 180 4.90 -5.91 -0.17
C HIS A 180 5.70 -7.01 0.51
N ALA A 181 5.64 -8.22 -0.05
CA ALA A 181 6.57 -9.27 0.37
C ALA A 181 6.91 -10.22 -0.78
N ASN A 182 8.18 -10.58 -0.78
CA ASN A 182 8.78 -11.60 -1.61
C ASN A 182 9.92 -12.25 -0.81
N GLY A 183 9.99 -13.57 -0.76
CA GLY A 183 10.92 -14.29 0.09
C GLY A 183 10.71 -14.01 1.58
N SER A 184 11.80 -13.97 2.35
CA SER A 184 11.77 -13.73 3.79
C SER A 184 11.56 -12.27 4.19
N THR A 185 11.37 -11.36 3.24
CA THR A 185 11.29 -9.92 3.47
C THR A 185 9.89 -9.36 3.26
N ALA A 186 9.50 -8.40 4.09
CA ALA A 186 8.30 -7.59 3.92
C ALA A 186 8.63 -6.10 4.13
N TYR A 187 8.16 -5.26 3.21
CA TYR A 187 8.48 -3.83 3.14
C TYR A 187 7.22 -2.98 3.27
N ALA A 188 7.34 -1.87 4.01
CA ALA A 188 6.31 -0.84 4.08
C ALA A 188 6.40 0.08 2.86
N TYR A 189 5.30 0.76 2.55
CA TYR A 189 5.20 1.75 1.48
C TYR A 189 3.91 2.56 1.67
N PRO A 190 3.81 3.80 1.12
CA PRO A 190 2.61 4.63 1.27
C PRO A 190 1.37 4.05 0.57
N GLY A 191 1.58 3.26 -0.47
CA GLY A 191 0.48 2.71 -1.27
C GLY A 191 -0.01 3.69 -2.32
N GLU A 192 -0.77 3.14 -3.25
CA GLU A 192 -1.25 3.90 -4.41
C GLU A 192 -2.19 5.04 -4.01
N ASP A 193 -3.10 4.77 -3.08
CA ASP A 193 -4.10 5.74 -2.63
C ASP A 193 -3.47 6.91 -1.86
N ALA A 194 -2.66 6.61 -0.83
CA ALA A 194 -2.00 7.66 -0.05
C ALA A 194 -1.02 8.49 -0.90
N SER A 195 -0.28 7.85 -1.82
CA SER A 195 0.58 8.54 -2.78
C SER A 195 -0.21 9.47 -3.70
N ASN A 196 -1.38 9.04 -4.16
CA ASN A 196 -2.25 9.89 -4.98
C ASN A 196 -2.83 11.07 -4.17
N GLY A 197 -3.14 10.87 -2.89
CA GLY A 197 -3.49 11.95 -1.98
C GLY A 197 -2.35 12.96 -1.79
N ALA A 198 -1.11 12.51 -1.69
CA ALA A 198 0.04 13.40 -1.63
C ALA A 198 0.25 14.18 -2.94
N VAL A 199 0.05 13.55 -4.09
CA VAL A 199 0.10 14.22 -5.40
C VAL A 199 -1.00 15.27 -5.53
N ASP A 200 -2.22 14.98 -5.06
CA ASP A 200 -3.32 15.96 -5.06
C ASP A 200 -3.00 17.17 -4.17
N LEU A 201 -2.38 16.93 -3.02
CA LEU A 201 -1.98 18.00 -2.10
C LEU A 201 -0.81 18.83 -2.64
N TYR A 202 0.21 18.22 -3.24
CA TYR A 202 1.52 18.87 -3.48
C TYR A 202 1.97 18.89 -4.95
N GLY A 203 1.19 18.29 -5.84
CA GLY A 203 1.48 18.19 -7.26
C GLY A 203 2.30 16.96 -7.62
N ASN A 204 2.18 16.55 -8.88
CA ASN A 204 2.85 15.38 -9.47
C ASN A 204 4.27 15.74 -9.92
N ASP A 205 5.26 14.90 -9.63
CA ASP A 205 6.65 15.09 -10.10
C ASP A 205 6.82 14.77 -11.60
N ASN A 206 5.90 14.01 -12.19
CA ASN A 206 5.91 13.51 -13.57
C ASN A 206 7.13 12.66 -13.99
N ASN A 207 7.95 12.22 -13.06
CA ASN A 207 9.22 11.52 -13.33
C ASN A 207 9.25 10.12 -12.71
N THR A 208 8.64 9.92 -11.54
CA THR A 208 8.71 8.66 -10.82
C THR A 208 7.94 7.56 -11.56
N ASN A 209 8.55 6.38 -11.68
CA ASN A 209 7.90 5.16 -12.14
C ASN A 209 8.12 4.09 -11.09
N ASP A 210 7.04 3.42 -10.71
CA ASP A 210 7.07 2.32 -9.76
C ASP A 210 5.73 1.59 -9.92
N VAL A 211 5.76 0.35 -10.39
CA VAL A 211 4.67 -0.61 -10.37
C VAL A 211 4.99 -1.63 -9.28
N ALA A 212 3.97 -2.29 -8.76
CA ALA A 212 4.21 -3.22 -7.67
C ALA A 212 3.14 -4.31 -7.63
N ILE A 213 3.46 -5.39 -6.91
CA ILE A 213 2.50 -6.45 -6.59
C ILE A 213 2.42 -6.65 -5.08
N ALA A 214 1.19 -6.62 -4.55
CA ALA A 214 0.89 -7.05 -3.20
C ALA A 214 0.06 -8.34 -3.21
N HIS A 215 0.41 -9.30 -2.34
CA HIS A 215 -0.44 -10.44 -1.99
C HIS A 215 -1.42 -10.15 -0.84
N TRP A 216 -1.80 -8.88 -0.71
CA TRP A 216 -2.87 -8.40 0.16
C TRP A 216 -3.93 -7.68 -0.68
N ARG A 217 -5.15 -7.63 -0.18
CA ARG A 217 -6.27 -6.94 -0.83
C ARG A 217 -7.22 -6.41 0.21
N TRP A 218 -7.99 -5.40 -0.17
CA TRP A 218 -9.11 -4.86 0.60
C TRP A 218 -10.22 -5.90 0.83
N THR A 219 -10.82 -5.89 2.03
CA THR A 219 -11.95 -6.77 2.40
C THR A 219 -13.17 -6.05 2.94
N GLY A 220 -13.05 -4.78 3.31
CA GLY A 220 -14.07 -4.05 4.05
C GLY A 220 -13.43 -3.02 4.96
N SER A 221 -14.15 -2.60 6.00
CA SER A 221 -13.73 -1.56 6.92
C SER A 221 -13.90 -1.93 8.40
N SER A 222 -13.14 -1.28 9.26
CA SER A 222 -13.32 -1.26 10.71
C SER A 222 -13.28 0.19 11.16
N GLY A 223 -14.46 0.80 11.36
CA GLY A 223 -14.56 2.25 11.50
C GLY A 223 -14.04 2.98 10.27
N GLU A 224 -13.10 3.90 10.47
CA GLU A 224 -12.48 4.70 9.40
C GLU A 224 -11.34 3.97 8.67
N TYR A 225 -10.92 2.80 9.15
CA TYR A 225 -9.79 2.06 8.61
C TYR A 225 -10.22 1.00 7.61
N SER A 226 -9.49 0.85 6.50
CA SER A 226 -9.64 -0.31 5.62
C SER A 226 -9.13 -1.57 6.30
N THR A 227 -9.80 -2.69 6.04
CA THR A 227 -9.36 -4.03 6.46
C THR A 227 -8.83 -4.78 5.26
N HIS A 228 -7.81 -5.61 5.50
CA HIS A 228 -7.13 -6.34 4.44
C HIS A 228 -7.05 -7.82 4.76
N ALA A 229 -7.03 -8.65 3.73
CA ALA A 229 -6.63 -10.05 3.85
C ALA A 229 -5.84 -10.48 2.62
N ARG A 230 -5.28 -11.69 2.66
CA ARG A 230 -4.44 -12.23 1.59
C ARG A 230 -5.19 -12.37 0.28
N THR A 231 -4.46 -12.19 -0.82
CA THR A 231 -4.94 -12.59 -2.14
C THR A 231 -5.07 -14.11 -2.23
N ARG A 232 -5.82 -14.58 -3.22
CA ARG A 232 -6.39 -15.94 -3.24
C ARG A 232 -6.03 -16.72 -4.49
N VAL A 233 -6.06 -18.04 -4.38
CA VAL A 233 -6.11 -18.93 -5.54
C VAL A 233 -7.57 -19.34 -5.80
N TRP A 234 -8.02 -19.17 -7.03
CA TRP A 234 -9.38 -19.50 -7.47
C TRP A 234 -9.39 -20.69 -8.41
N ASN A 235 -10.54 -21.34 -8.53
CA ASN A 235 -10.77 -22.30 -9.60
C ASN A 235 -10.66 -21.63 -10.99
N SER A 236 -10.56 -22.44 -12.05
CA SER A 236 -10.45 -21.95 -13.43
C SER A 236 -11.60 -21.04 -13.88
N ALA A 237 -12.80 -21.23 -13.33
CA ALA A 237 -13.96 -20.39 -13.61
C ALA A 237 -13.87 -19.02 -12.89
N GLY A 238 -13.02 -18.86 -11.87
CA GLY A 238 -12.95 -17.68 -11.02
C GLY A 238 -14.14 -17.52 -10.06
N THR A 239 -14.93 -18.58 -9.86
CA THR A 239 -16.20 -18.55 -9.11
C THR A 239 -16.05 -18.96 -7.65
N SER A 240 -15.09 -19.82 -7.32
CA SER A 240 -14.82 -20.23 -5.94
C SER A 240 -13.32 -20.25 -5.63
N VAL A 241 -13.02 -19.96 -4.37
CA VAL A 241 -11.67 -19.99 -3.83
C VAL A 241 -11.28 -21.44 -3.58
N VAL A 242 -10.05 -21.81 -3.96
CA VAL A 242 -9.48 -23.13 -3.69
C VAL A 242 -9.34 -23.32 -2.18
N SER A 243 -9.53 -24.56 -1.69
CA SER A 243 -9.38 -24.83 -0.26
C SER A 243 -7.96 -24.52 0.22
N SER A 244 -7.84 -23.97 1.42
CA SER A 244 -6.56 -23.58 2.01
C SER A 244 -6.50 -23.93 3.48
N PHE A 245 -5.29 -23.90 4.04
CA PHE A 245 -5.03 -24.00 5.46
C PHE A 245 -4.03 -22.93 5.88
N ASN A 246 -4.00 -22.62 7.17
CA ASN A 246 -3.00 -21.71 7.73
C ASN A 246 -1.65 -22.43 7.84
N ASP A 247 -0.61 -21.85 7.24
CA ASP A 247 0.78 -22.26 7.30
C ASP A 247 1.60 -21.09 7.84
N ALA A 248 1.90 -21.14 9.14
CA ALA A 248 2.68 -20.11 9.84
C ALA A 248 2.19 -18.65 9.66
N GLY A 249 0.88 -18.43 9.63
CA GLY A 249 0.27 -17.10 9.47
C GLY A 249 -0.07 -16.74 8.02
N GLU A 250 0.28 -17.58 7.05
CA GLU A 250 -0.04 -17.40 5.63
C GLU A 250 -0.97 -18.52 5.13
N PRO A 251 -1.86 -18.25 4.16
CA PRO A 251 -2.68 -19.28 3.56
C PRO A 251 -1.85 -20.13 2.59
N ARG A 252 -2.01 -21.46 2.66
CA ARG A 252 -1.51 -22.40 1.67
C ARG A 252 -2.67 -23.11 0.98
N TYR A 253 -2.77 -22.97 -0.34
CA TYR A 253 -3.88 -23.49 -1.15
C TYR A 253 -3.60 -24.90 -1.67
N ARG A 254 -4.59 -25.79 -1.60
CA ARG A 254 -4.47 -27.18 -2.05
C ARG A 254 -4.85 -27.30 -3.52
N VAL A 255 -3.90 -27.64 -4.37
CA VAL A 255 -4.10 -27.77 -5.82
C VAL A 255 -3.65 -29.14 -6.31
N ASN A 256 -4.22 -29.58 -7.43
CA ASN A 256 -3.85 -30.83 -8.09
C ASN A 256 -2.93 -30.56 -9.29
N LYS A 257 -2.11 -31.54 -9.62
CA LYS A 257 -1.33 -31.57 -10.86
C LYS A 257 -2.27 -31.44 -12.08
N GLY A 258 -1.92 -30.58 -13.02
CA GLY A 258 -2.73 -30.29 -14.21
C GLY A 258 -3.96 -29.43 -13.95
N GLN A 259 -4.22 -29.02 -12.71
CA GLN A 259 -5.39 -28.22 -12.39
C GLN A 259 -5.28 -26.82 -12.99
N PRO A 260 -6.29 -26.35 -13.74
CA PRO A 260 -6.39 -24.95 -14.10
C PRO A 260 -6.90 -24.13 -12.90
N ILE A 261 -6.22 -23.04 -12.61
CA ILE A 261 -6.50 -22.11 -11.50
C ILE A 261 -6.44 -20.66 -12.00
N ARG A 262 -6.92 -19.70 -11.21
CA ARG A 262 -6.67 -18.27 -11.42
C ARG A 262 -6.04 -17.66 -10.18
N LEU A 263 -4.90 -17.01 -10.34
CA LEU A 263 -4.17 -16.37 -9.25
C LEU A 263 -4.67 -14.94 -9.07
N GLU A 264 -5.19 -14.61 -7.90
CA GLU A 264 -5.52 -13.23 -7.53
C GLU A 264 -4.27 -12.53 -7.00
N MET A 265 -4.02 -11.32 -7.48
CA MET A 265 -2.97 -10.41 -6.99
C MET A 265 -3.51 -8.98 -7.00
N SER A 266 -2.96 -8.11 -6.15
CA SER A 266 -3.18 -6.67 -6.21
C SER A 266 -2.01 -6.01 -6.90
N TYR A 267 -2.27 -5.40 -8.05
CA TYR A 267 -1.28 -4.65 -8.81
C TYR A 267 -1.47 -3.17 -8.53
N GLU A 268 -0.37 -2.46 -8.33
CA GLU A 268 -0.38 -1.04 -7.97
C GLU A 268 0.51 -0.23 -8.91
N ASN A 269 0.20 1.05 -9.04
CA ASN A 269 1.09 2.04 -9.66
C ASN A 269 1.44 3.12 -8.65
N LEU A 270 2.62 3.00 -8.08
CA LEU A 270 3.21 3.93 -7.13
C LEU A 270 3.94 5.08 -7.83
N GLY A 271 4.02 5.09 -9.16
CA GLY A 271 4.61 6.15 -9.97
C GLY A 271 3.64 7.21 -10.46
N SER A 272 4.14 8.10 -11.33
CA SER A 272 3.50 9.38 -11.67
C SER A 272 2.45 9.32 -12.77
N GLY A 273 2.44 8.27 -13.58
CA GLY A 273 1.56 8.14 -14.74
C GLY A 273 1.13 6.71 -15.02
N CYS A 274 -0.04 6.56 -15.66
CA CYS A 274 -0.60 5.25 -16.00
C CYS A 274 0.37 4.41 -16.84
N LYS A 275 0.42 3.12 -16.55
CA LYS A 275 1.15 2.11 -17.30
C LYS A 275 0.13 1.16 -17.92
N ASN A 276 0.10 1.09 -19.24
CA ASN A 276 -0.89 0.31 -19.98
C ASN A 276 -0.25 -0.98 -20.49
N ASN A 277 -0.99 -2.09 -20.38
CA ASN A 277 -0.55 -3.40 -20.90
C ASN A 277 0.85 -3.81 -20.42
N VAL A 278 1.16 -3.56 -19.14
CA VAL A 278 2.42 -3.99 -18.52
C VAL A 278 2.43 -5.52 -18.48
N PRO A 279 3.49 -6.17 -18.98
CA PRO A 279 3.58 -7.63 -18.98
C PRO A 279 3.67 -8.16 -17.55
N VAL A 280 3.02 -9.30 -17.31
CA VAL A 280 3.13 -10.05 -16.06
C VAL A 280 3.48 -11.50 -16.41
N LYS A 281 4.56 -12.03 -15.83
CA LYS A 281 4.91 -13.46 -15.94
C LYS A 281 4.61 -14.16 -14.62
N TYR A 282 4.08 -15.37 -14.71
CA TYR A 282 3.70 -16.19 -13.57
C TYR A 282 4.64 -17.38 -13.44
N TYR A 283 5.02 -17.69 -12.20
CA TYR A 283 6.03 -18.68 -11.89
C TYR A 283 5.58 -19.63 -10.79
N ILE A 284 6.13 -20.84 -10.79
CA ILE A 284 6.12 -21.76 -9.64
C ILE A 284 7.53 -21.91 -9.11
N SER A 285 7.67 -21.71 -7.80
CA SER A 285 8.93 -21.81 -7.05
C SER A 285 8.85 -22.85 -5.94
N THR A 286 10.00 -23.39 -5.57
CA THR A 286 10.17 -24.28 -4.41
C THR A 286 10.34 -23.51 -3.09
N ASN A 287 10.58 -22.19 -3.16
CA ASN A 287 10.70 -21.31 -2.01
C ASN A 287 9.78 -20.08 -2.18
N ASP A 288 9.74 -19.21 -1.18
CA ASP A 288 8.86 -18.04 -1.16
C ASP A 288 9.45 -16.81 -1.87
N LEU A 289 10.64 -16.90 -2.45
CA LEU A 289 11.30 -15.85 -3.23
C LEU A 289 11.06 -16.08 -4.73
N ILE A 290 10.13 -15.33 -5.28
CA ILE A 290 9.79 -15.39 -6.71
C ILE A 290 10.79 -14.56 -7.51
N THR A 291 11.38 -15.20 -8.51
CA THR A 291 12.36 -14.63 -9.43
C THR A 291 12.13 -15.16 -10.85
N THR A 292 12.80 -14.55 -11.83
CA THR A 292 12.77 -15.02 -13.22
C THR A 292 13.51 -16.35 -13.44
N TRP A 293 14.22 -16.86 -12.44
CA TRP A 293 14.86 -18.19 -12.46
C TRP A 293 13.89 -19.33 -12.10
N ASP A 294 12.73 -19.00 -11.54
CA ASP A 294 11.71 -19.98 -11.23
C ASP A 294 11.05 -20.54 -12.48
N ARG A 295 10.25 -21.60 -12.33
CA ARG A 295 9.57 -22.21 -13.47
C ARG A 295 8.45 -21.32 -13.97
N HIS A 296 8.62 -20.73 -15.14
CA HIS A 296 7.56 -20.01 -15.85
C HIS A 296 6.39 -20.94 -16.20
N ILE A 297 5.16 -20.49 -15.94
CA ILE A 297 3.93 -21.26 -16.16
C ILE A 297 2.82 -20.49 -16.89
N GLY A 298 3.02 -19.20 -17.17
CA GLY A 298 2.03 -18.41 -17.88
C GLY A 298 2.37 -16.92 -17.95
N THR A 299 1.66 -16.21 -18.81
CA THR A 299 1.84 -14.77 -19.03
C THR A 299 0.47 -14.10 -19.07
N GLY A 300 0.42 -12.87 -18.59
CA GLY A 300 -0.72 -11.98 -18.72
C GLY A 300 -0.25 -10.53 -18.85
N SER A 301 -1.19 -9.61 -18.73
CA SER A 301 -0.87 -8.18 -18.64
C SER A 301 -1.91 -7.46 -17.79
N VAL A 302 -1.51 -6.30 -17.29
CA VAL A 302 -2.37 -5.39 -16.53
C VAL A 302 -2.17 -3.95 -16.99
N SER A 303 -3.19 -3.12 -16.82
CA SER A 303 -3.05 -1.67 -16.94
C SER A 303 -3.29 -1.07 -15.57
N VAL A 304 -2.30 -0.33 -15.06
CA VAL A 304 -2.31 0.23 -13.71
C VAL A 304 -2.13 1.75 -13.80
N CYS A 305 -3.05 2.48 -13.19
CA CYS A 305 -2.98 3.93 -12.98
C CYS A 305 -2.84 4.18 -11.48
N ARG A 306 -2.54 5.40 -11.06
CA ARG A 306 -2.72 5.78 -9.64
C ARG A 306 -4.21 5.82 -9.27
N ASN A 307 -4.48 5.92 -7.96
CA ASN A 307 -5.78 6.07 -7.29
C ASN A 307 -6.63 4.80 -7.13
N THR A 308 -6.39 3.72 -7.86
CA THR A 308 -7.16 2.50 -7.75
C THR A 308 -6.25 1.27 -7.81
N VAL A 309 -5.98 0.68 -6.64
CA VAL A 309 -5.35 -0.65 -6.54
C VAL A 309 -6.13 -1.66 -7.39
N TYR A 310 -5.44 -2.29 -8.34
CA TYR A 310 -6.06 -3.23 -9.27
C TYR A 310 -5.93 -4.68 -8.78
N THR A 311 -6.89 -5.14 -7.97
CA THR A 311 -6.97 -6.54 -7.57
C THR A 311 -7.68 -7.38 -8.64
N THR A 312 -6.96 -8.30 -9.27
CA THR A 312 -7.50 -9.11 -10.37
C THR A 312 -7.02 -10.55 -10.32
N LYS A 313 -7.77 -11.42 -11.01
CA LYS A 313 -7.51 -12.86 -11.24
C LYS A 313 -7.71 -13.21 -12.72
N ASN A 314 -7.34 -12.30 -13.60
CA ASN A 314 -7.65 -12.36 -15.03
C ASN A 314 -6.98 -13.54 -15.75
N THR A 315 -5.81 -13.98 -15.29
CA THR A 315 -5.03 -15.05 -15.93
C THR A 315 -5.40 -16.45 -15.42
N THR A 316 -5.69 -17.38 -16.35
CA THR A 316 -5.81 -18.82 -16.04
C THR A 316 -4.45 -19.49 -16.19
N LEU A 317 -4.03 -20.21 -15.15
CA LEU A 317 -2.74 -20.88 -15.06
C LEU A 317 -2.96 -22.38 -14.85
N THR A 318 -2.11 -23.21 -15.45
CA THR A 318 -2.18 -24.67 -15.28
C THR A 318 -1.05 -25.11 -14.35
N ILE A 319 -1.40 -25.80 -13.26
CA ILE A 319 -0.41 -26.40 -12.36
C ILE A 319 0.35 -27.50 -13.12
N PRO A 320 1.69 -27.49 -13.17
CA PRO A 320 2.46 -28.51 -13.88
C PRO A 320 2.19 -29.94 -13.39
N ASN A 321 2.24 -30.90 -14.31
CA ASN A 321 1.90 -32.30 -14.04
C ASN A 321 3.01 -33.10 -13.35
N ASP A 322 4.23 -32.57 -13.36
CA ASP A 322 5.47 -33.18 -12.89
C ASP A 322 5.89 -32.69 -11.49
N LEU A 323 5.04 -31.90 -10.82
CA LEU A 323 5.30 -31.51 -9.43
C LEU A 323 5.12 -32.69 -8.47
N THR A 324 5.86 -32.67 -7.37
CA THR A 324 5.81 -33.73 -6.36
C THR A 324 4.53 -33.63 -5.53
N SER A 325 3.70 -34.68 -5.56
CA SER A 325 2.51 -34.77 -4.69
C SER A 325 2.94 -34.77 -3.22
N GLY A 326 2.20 -34.04 -2.39
CA GLY A 326 2.57 -33.82 -1.00
C GLY A 326 3.80 -32.91 -0.81
N ALA A 327 4.16 -32.06 -1.78
CA ALA A 327 5.17 -31.02 -1.58
C ALA A 327 4.55 -29.62 -1.55
N ASN A 328 5.23 -28.71 -0.83
CA ASN A 328 4.89 -27.29 -0.78
C ASN A 328 5.63 -26.57 -1.91
N TYR A 329 4.91 -25.70 -2.60
CA TYR A 329 5.46 -24.78 -3.60
C TYR A 329 4.86 -23.39 -3.38
N HIS A 330 5.33 -22.42 -4.15
CA HIS A 330 4.75 -21.09 -4.19
C HIS A 330 4.43 -20.77 -5.64
N ILE A 331 3.29 -20.12 -5.86
CA ILE A 331 2.93 -19.55 -7.15
C ILE A 331 3.02 -18.04 -7.04
N GLY A 332 3.70 -17.42 -7.99
CA GLY A 332 4.01 -16.00 -7.95
C GLY A 332 3.79 -15.32 -9.28
N ALA A 333 3.80 -13.99 -9.22
CA ALA A 333 3.75 -13.11 -10.36
C ALA A 333 4.91 -12.12 -10.26
N ILE A 334 5.45 -11.74 -11.43
CA ILE A 334 6.38 -10.64 -11.59
C ILE A 334 5.77 -9.70 -12.63
N ILE A 335 5.48 -8.45 -12.25
CA ILE A 335 5.10 -7.38 -13.17
C ILE A 335 6.38 -6.76 -13.74
N ASP A 336 6.32 -6.32 -14.99
CA ASP A 336 7.47 -5.87 -15.76
C ASP A 336 8.71 -6.80 -15.66
N PRO A 337 8.55 -8.11 -15.92
CA PRO A 337 9.62 -9.08 -15.68
C PRO A 337 10.85 -8.92 -16.59
N ASP A 338 10.75 -8.08 -17.62
CA ASP A 338 11.83 -7.78 -18.56
C ASP A 338 12.51 -6.43 -18.24
N ASN A 339 12.13 -5.79 -17.12
CA ASN A 339 12.68 -4.52 -16.62
C ASN A 339 12.60 -3.39 -17.67
N ALA A 340 11.48 -3.33 -18.41
CA ALA A 340 11.29 -2.40 -19.52
C ALA A 340 10.88 -1.00 -19.04
N ILE A 341 10.26 -0.91 -17.87
CA ILE A 341 10.02 0.33 -17.14
C ILE A 341 11.26 0.56 -16.26
N ALA A 342 11.83 1.76 -16.31
CA ALA A 342 12.90 2.12 -15.38
C ALA A 342 12.26 2.62 -14.08
N GLU A 343 12.37 1.83 -13.02
CA GLU A 343 11.64 2.04 -11.77
C GLU A 343 12.53 2.54 -10.63
N SER A 344 11.93 3.20 -9.64
CA SER A 344 12.62 3.59 -8.41
C SER A 344 12.91 2.39 -7.50
N ASN A 345 12.13 1.32 -7.64
CA ASN A 345 12.26 0.10 -6.86
C ASN A 345 11.85 -1.12 -7.70
N GLU A 346 12.78 -2.02 -8.00
CA GLU A 346 12.48 -3.26 -8.74
C GLU A 346 12.10 -4.43 -7.79
N ALA A 347 12.28 -4.27 -6.47
CA ALA A 347 12.14 -5.36 -5.52
C ALA A 347 10.67 -5.64 -5.12
N ASN A 348 9.76 -4.68 -5.34
CA ASN A 348 8.32 -4.77 -5.08
C ASN A 348 7.52 -5.32 -6.28
N ASN A 349 8.18 -5.56 -7.42
CA ASN A 349 7.57 -6.10 -8.64
C ASN A 349 7.11 -7.55 -8.55
N SER A 350 7.38 -8.23 -7.43
CA SER A 350 7.15 -9.66 -7.26
C SER A 350 6.42 -9.97 -5.96
N SER A 351 5.46 -10.89 -6.03
CA SER A 351 4.84 -11.46 -4.83
C SER A 351 4.30 -12.87 -5.11
N TYR A 352 3.89 -13.56 -4.04
CA TYR A 352 3.58 -14.99 -4.08
C TYR A 352 2.39 -15.37 -3.20
N VAL A 353 1.88 -16.58 -3.47
CA VAL A 353 0.95 -17.30 -2.60
C VAL A 353 1.43 -18.74 -2.44
N GLY A 354 1.32 -19.29 -1.24
CA GLY A 354 1.69 -20.68 -0.96
C GLY A 354 0.70 -21.68 -1.57
N ILE A 355 1.21 -22.77 -2.17
CA ILE A 355 0.41 -23.90 -2.63
C ILE A 355 0.94 -25.22 -2.05
N ARG A 356 0.05 -26.22 -2.00
CA ARG A 356 0.33 -27.62 -1.67
C ARG A 356 -0.17 -28.49 -2.81
N ILE A 357 0.69 -29.31 -3.37
CA ILE A 357 0.30 -30.29 -4.39
C ILE A 357 -0.31 -31.49 -3.68
N ASN A 358 -1.51 -31.90 -4.06
CA ASN A 358 -2.15 -33.11 -3.54
C ASN A 358 -1.62 -34.39 -4.18
#